data_AF-A0A2V6ZFL1-F1
#
_entry.id   AF-A0A2V6ZFL1-F1
#
_cell.length_a   1.000
_cell.length_b   1.000
_cell.length_c   1.000
_cell.angle_alpha   90.00
_cell.angle_beta   90.00
_cell.angle_gamma   90.00
#
_symmetry.space_group_name_H-M   'P 1'
#
loop_
_entity.id
_entity.type
_entity.pdbx_description
1 polymer ?
#
loop_
_entity_poly.entity_id
_entity_poly.type
_entity_poly.pdbx_seq_one_letter_code
_entity_poly.pdbx_strand_id
1 'polypeptide(L)' 'MGALVLSCVALLSVAAGEARGEGVVVALGDSLTAGLGVAADEAFPARLQARLRAEGYDYRVVNAGVS' A
#
# COMPACT_ATOMS: atom_id res chain seq x y z
N MET A 1 25.17 26.43 31.86
CA MET A 1 24.30 25.23 31.75
C MET A 1 23.04 25.51 30.91
N GLY A 2 23.18 26.12 29.71
CA GLY A 2 22.03 26.52 28.87
C GLY A 2 22.14 26.11 27.40
N ALA A 3 23.29 25.58 26.98
CA ALA A 3 23.52 25.16 25.59
C ALA A 3 23.03 23.73 25.28
N LEU A 4 22.61 22.96 26.30
CA LEU A 4 22.23 21.55 26.11
C LEU A 4 20.78 21.37 25.63
N VAL A 5 19.90 22.36 25.85
CA VAL A 5 18.46 22.25 25.52
C VAL A 5 18.20 22.47 24.02
N LEU A 6 19.15 23.09 23.30
CA LEU A 6 19.02 23.36 21.86
C LEU A 6 19.41 22.17 20.96
N SER A 7 19.91 21.07 21.53
CA SER A 7 20.32 19.89 20.76
C SER A 7 19.15 18.94 20.42
N CYS A 8 18.00 19.06 21.09
CA CYS A 8 16.88 18.11 20.94
C CYS A 8 15.86 18.45 19.85
N VAL A 9 15.95 19.59 19.16
CA VAL A 9 14.91 20.01 18.19
C VAL A 9 15.23 19.60 16.74
N ALA A 10 16.46 19.15 16.44
CA ALA A 10 16.86 18.79 15.07
C ALA A 10 16.50 17.34 14.66
N LEU A 11 15.78 16.59 15.49
CA LEU A 11 15.50 15.15 15.28
C LEU A 11 14.06 14.84 14.86
N LEU A 12 13.20 15.85 14.70
CA LEU A 12 11.79 15.62 14.35
C LEU A 12 11.51 16.07 12.92
N SER A 13 11.14 15.07 12.11
CA SER A 13 10.42 15.19 10.86
C SER A 13 11.15 15.70 9.62
N VAL A 14 12.26 15.04 9.25
CA VAL A 14 12.32 14.60 7.84
C VAL A 14 11.56 13.28 7.78
N ALA A 15 10.23 13.37 7.84
CA ALA A 15 9.40 12.36 7.21
C ALA A 15 9.67 12.56 5.72
N ALA A 16 10.72 11.91 5.23
CA ALA A 16 10.84 11.64 3.82
C ALA A 16 9.57 10.86 3.48
N GLY A 17 8.56 11.58 2.99
CA GLY A 17 7.54 10.99 2.16
C GLY A 17 8.30 10.46 0.96
N GLU A 18 8.81 9.22 1.07
CA GLU A 18 8.96 8.41 -0.13
C GLU A 18 7.62 8.50 -0.83
N ALA A 19 7.64 8.89 -2.10
CA ALA A 19 6.44 8.97 -2.91
C ALA A 19 5.72 7.62 -2.76
N ARG A 20 4.65 7.60 -1.94
CA ARG A 20 3.86 6.39 -1.68
C ARG A 20 3.03 6.20 -2.93
N GLY A 21 3.68 5.60 -3.93
CA GLY A 21 3.45 5.83 -5.34
C GLY A 21 1.98 5.81 -5.76
N GLU A 22 1.60 6.81 -6.55
CA GLU A 22 0.43 6.75 -7.39
C GLU A 22 0.70 5.79 -8.55
N GLY A 23 -0.14 4.77 -8.73
CA GLY A 23 0.10 3.79 -9.77
C GLY A 23 -1.00 2.74 -9.91
N VAL A 24 -0.82 1.87 -10.90
CA VAL A 24 -1.74 0.75 -11.17
C VAL A 24 -0.99 -0.56 -11.02
N VAL A 25 -1.49 -1.44 -10.16
CA VAL A 25 -1.05 -2.82 -10.03
C VAL A 25 -2.01 -3.69 -10.82
N VAL A 26 -1.53 -4.35 -11.86
CA VAL A 26 -2.33 -5.33 -12.61
C VAL A 26 -2.00 -6.72 -12.05
N ALA A 27 -2.98 -7.33 -11.39
CA ALA A 27 -2.88 -8.71 -10.95
C ALA A 27 -3.30 -9.64 -12.10
N LEU A 28 -2.31 -10.13 -12.84
CA LEU A 28 -2.47 -11.05 -13.97
C LEU A 28 -2.29 -12.49 -13.49
N GLY A 29 -3.26 -13.37 -13.77
CA GLY A 29 -3.18 -14.77 -13.35
C GLY A 29 -4.38 -15.60 -13.78
N ASP A 30 -4.52 -16.77 -13.17
CA ASP A 30 -5.60 -17.71 -13.43
C ASP A 30 -6.76 -17.57 -12.40
N SER A 31 -7.50 -18.66 -12.20
CA SER A 31 -8.57 -18.80 -11.20
C SER A 31 -8.23 -18.30 -9.79
N LEU A 32 -6.99 -18.45 -9.34
CA LEU A 32 -6.56 -17.99 -8.01
C LEU A 32 -6.55 -16.47 -7.91
N THR A 33 -6.21 -15.81 -9.01
CA THR A 33 -6.24 -14.34 -9.09
C THR A 33 -7.66 -13.83 -9.36
N ALA A 34 -8.42 -14.56 -10.18
CA ALA A 34 -9.82 -14.26 -10.47
C ALA A 34 -10.71 -14.32 -9.22
N GLY A 35 -10.36 -15.16 -8.24
CA GLY A 35 -11.14 -15.37 -7.02
C GLY A 35 -12.20 -16.48 -7.16
N LEU A 36 -11.86 -17.57 -7.87
CA LEU A 36 -12.78 -18.70 -8.02
C LEU A 36 -13.16 -19.29 -6.65
N GLY A 37 -14.46 -19.30 -6.36
CA GLY A 37 -15.02 -19.86 -5.13
C GLY A 37 -15.10 -18.92 -3.93
N VAL A 38 -14.81 -17.62 -4.11
CA VAL A 38 -14.94 -16.60 -3.06
C VAL A 38 -15.72 -15.37 -3.53
N ALA A 39 -16.12 -14.49 -2.61
CA ALA A 39 -16.72 -13.21 -2.99
C ALA A 39 -15.69 -12.28 -3.64
N ALA A 40 -16.15 -11.32 -4.44
CA ALA A 40 -15.28 -10.43 -5.20
C ALA A 40 -14.35 -9.58 -4.33
N ASP A 41 -14.78 -9.23 -3.11
CA ASP A 41 -14.00 -8.49 -2.11
C ASP A 41 -13.05 -9.38 -1.29
N GLU A 42 -13.21 -10.70 -1.39
CA GLU A 42 -12.33 -11.70 -0.78
C GLU A 42 -11.21 -12.17 -1.72
N ALA A 43 -11.35 -11.91 -3.03
CA ALA A 43 -10.32 -12.23 -4.02
C ALA A 43 -8.98 -11.55 -3.69
N PHE A 44 -7.86 -12.21 -4.01
CA PHE A 44 -6.51 -11.72 -3.71
C PHE A 44 -6.28 -10.25 -4.13
N PRO A 45 -6.65 -9.81 -5.35
CA PRO A 45 -6.46 -8.40 -5.76
C PRO A 45 -7.25 -7.40 -4.90
N ALA A 46 -8.45 -7.76 -4.45
CA ALA A 46 -9.25 -6.91 -3.57
C ALA A 46 -8.65 -6.79 -2.16
N ARG A 47 -8.12 -7.89 -1.63
CA ARG A 47 -7.41 -7.90 -0.34
C ARG A 47 -6.10 -7.11 -0.40
N LEU A 48 -5.36 -7.22 -1.51
CA LEU A 48 -4.15 -6.44 -1.76
C LEU A 48 -4.45 -4.94 -1.80
N GLN A 49 -5.50 -4.53 -2.53
CA GLN A 49 -5.98 -3.15 -2.58
C GLN A 49 -6.29 -2.60 -1.18
N ALA A 50 -7.02 -3.36 -0.35
CA ALA A 50 -7.34 -2.95 1.02
C ALA A 50 -6.08 -2.80 1.88
N ARG A 51 -5.12 -3.71 1.73
CA ARG A 51 -3.85 -3.68 2.46
C ARG A 51 -2.99 -2.48 2.08
N LEU A 52 -2.84 -2.20 0.78
CA LEU A 52 -2.07 -1.05 0.28
C LEU A 52 -2.64 0.27 0.81
N ARG A 53 -3.97 0.43 0.77
CA ARG A 53 -4.63 1.60 1.38
C ARG A 53 -4.37 1.71 2.88
N ALA A 54 -4.44 0.60 3.62
CA ALA A 54 -4.19 0.59 5.06
C ALA A 54 -2.74 0.96 5.42
N GLU A 55 -1.78 0.65 4.54
CA GLU A 55 -0.37 1.03 4.68
C GLU A 55 -0.07 2.45 4.13
N GLY A 56 -1.07 3.10 3.54
CA GLY A 56 -0.99 4.46 3.01
C GLY A 56 -0.33 4.55 1.63
N TYR A 57 -0.33 3.46 0.86
CA TYR A 57 0.07 3.46 -0.55
C TYR A 57 -1.12 3.75 -1.46
N ASP A 58 -0.95 4.65 -2.43
CA ASP A 58 -2.00 5.07 -3.36
C ASP A 58 -1.98 4.29 -4.69
N TYR A 59 -2.01 2.97 -4.59
CA TYR A 59 -2.13 2.10 -5.75
C TYR A 59 -3.57 1.70 -6.03
N ARG A 60 -3.93 1.68 -7.31
CA ARG A 60 -5.13 1.01 -7.81
C ARG A 60 -4.78 -0.41 -8.25
N VAL A 61 -5.33 -1.41 -7.59
CA VAL A 61 -5.21 -2.81 -7.99
C VAL A 61 -6.33 -3.18 -8.96
N VAL A 62 -5.96 -3.73 -10.11
CA VAL A 62 -6.87 -4.24 -11.14
C VAL A 62 -6.76 -5.76 -11.17
N ASN A 63 -7.90 -6.44 -11.07
CA ASN A 63 -7.97 -7.88 -11.27
C ASN A 63 -8.02 -8.19 -12.78
N ALA A 64 -7.01 -8.88 -13.28
CA ALA A 64 -6.92 -9.39 -14.65
C ALA A 64 -6.78 -10.92 -14.66
N GLY A 65 -7.34 -11.60 -13.65
CA GLY A 65 -7.39 -13.06 -13.56
C GLY A 65 -8.48 -13.67 -14.45
N VAL A 66 -8.22 -14.86 -14.99
CA VAL A 66 -9.19 -15.64 -15.80
C VAL A 66 -9.26 -17.07 -15.27
N SER A 67 -10.46 -17.60 -15.05
CA SER A 67 -10.67 -19.00 -14.61
C SER A 67 -10.89 -19.95 -15.76
#